data_AF-A0A1V4S197-F1
#
_entry.id   AF-A0A1V4S197-F1
#
_cell.length_a   1.000
_cell.length_b   1.000
_cell.length_c   1.000
_cell.angle_alpha   90.00
_cell.angle_beta   90.00
_cell.angle_gamma   90.00
#
_symmetry.space_group_name_H-M   'P 1'
#
loop_
_entity.id
_entity.type
_entity.pdbx_description
1 polymer ?
#
loop_
_entity_poly.entity_id
_entity_poly.type
_entity_poly.pdbx_seq_one_letter_code
_entity_poly.pdbx_strand_id
1 'polypeptide(L)'
;MARHAWLAGTALTLFEFSGVVGVLGAGPFSDRFGRRKILLVSLLGAPVMLFLFAWFGGWARFIALLFTGMTILSTTPVMLALVQEHAKGSPSAANGLFMMISFVTRSGIVVLVGFLGDLVGLKDTYFISSFLGILGIPFIFMLPRNQHPIPPHPAAPPGQ
;
A
#
# COMPACT_ATOMS: atom_id res chain seq x y z
N MET A 1 19.27 1.81 -26.86
CA MET A 1 18.03 2.17 -26.14
C MET A 1 17.15 0.96 -25.79
N ALA A 2 16.90 0.01 -26.69
CA ALA A 2 16.02 -1.14 -26.42
C ALA A 2 16.37 -1.97 -25.16
N ARG A 3 17.65 -2.30 -24.92
CA ARG A 3 18.07 -3.12 -23.76
C ARG A 3 17.68 -2.53 -22.39
N HIS A 4 17.69 -1.19 -22.25
CA HIS A 4 17.32 -0.55 -20.99
C HIS A 4 15.80 -0.51 -20.77
N ALA A 5 15.02 -0.39 -21.84
CA ALA A 5 13.56 -0.45 -21.77
C ALA A 5 13.05 -1.84 -21.36
N TRP A 6 13.68 -2.91 -21.86
CA TRP A 6 13.37 -4.28 -21.43
C TRP A 6 13.68 -4.50 -19.95
N LEU A 7 14.80 -4.01 -19.44
CA LEU A 7 15.13 -4.10 -18.01
C LEU A 7 14.18 -3.29 -17.12
N ALA A 8 13.74 -2.11 -17.58
CA ALA A 8 12.74 -1.34 -16.87
C ALA A 8 11.39 -2.06 -16.85
N GLY A 9 10.99 -2.65 -17.98
CA GLY A 9 9.76 -3.44 -18.09
C GLY A 9 9.78 -4.68 -17.19
N THR A 10 10.88 -5.45 -17.17
CA THR A 10 10.98 -6.62 -16.29
C THR A 10 10.96 -6.24 -14.82
N ALA A 11 11.63 -5.16 -14.43
CA ALA A 11 11.58 -4.64 -13.07
C ALA A 11 10.16 -4.21 -12.68
N LEU A 12 9.45 -3.50 -13.56
CA LEU A 12 8.06 -3.09 -13.32
C LEU A 12 7.13 -4.31 -13.17
N THR A 13 7.25 -5.31 -14.04
CA THR A 13 6.47 -6.54 -13.94
C THR A 13 6.75 -7.27 -12.63
N LEU A 14 8.03 -7.34 -12.22
CA LEU A 14 8.40 -7.99 -10.97
C LEU A 14 7.86 -7.24 -9.74
N PHE A 15 7.89 -5.90 -9.78
CA PHE A 15 7.29 -5.04 -8.78
C PHE A 15 5.79 -5.28 -8.67
N GLU A 16 5.05 -5.22 -9.78
CA GLU A 16 3.60 -5.45 -9.81
C GLU A 16 3.24 -6.89 -9.38
N PHE A 17 3.99 -7.90 -9.85
CA PHE A 17 3.79 -9.29 -9.46
C PHE A 17 3.97 -9.47 -7.95
N SER A 18 5.03 -8.92 -7.38
CA SER A 18 5.23 -8.92 -5.93
C SER A 18 4.09 -8.20 -5.21
N GLY A 19 3.64 -7.06 -5.73
CA GLY A 19 2.50 -6.34 -5.22
C GLY A 19 1.22 -7.18 -5.17
N VAL A 20 0.93 -7.95 -6.22
CA VAL A 20 -0.21 -8.88 -6.25
C VAL A 20 -0.08 -9.96 -5.16
N VAL A 21 1.10 -10.57 -5.00
CA VAL A 21 1.34 -11.54 -3.90
C VAL A 21 1.11 -10.88 -2.55
N GLY A 22 1.59 -9.64 -2.38
CA GLY A 22 1.35 -8.84 -1.18
C GLY A 22 -0.14 -8.59 -0.94
N VAL A 23 -0.90 -8.19 -1.95
CA VAL A 23 -2.35 -7.92 -1.85
C VAL A 23 -3.11 -9.17 -1.45
N LEU A 24 -2.83 -10.30 -2.09
CA LEU A 24 -3.46 -11.59 -1.81
C LEU A 24 -3.15 -12.07 -0.39
N GLY A 25 -1.92 -11.87 0.09
CA GLY A 25 -1.56 -12.19 1.47
C GLY A 25 -2.16 -11.21 2.49
N ALA A 26 -2.14 -9.92 2.19
CA ALA A 26 -2.52 -8.87 3.13
C ALA A 26 -3.98 -8.97 3.58
N GLY A 27 -4.90 -9.44 2.74
CA GLY A 27 -6.29 -9.69 3.13
C GLY A 27 -6.40 -10.65 4.34
N PRO A 28 -6.11 -11.95 4.16
CA PRO A 28 -6.17 -12.95 5.24
C PRO A 28 -5.30 -12.60 6.46
N PHE A 29 -4.11 -12.03 6.24
CA PHE A 29 -3.27 -11.56 7.33
C PHE A 29 -3.94 -10.40 8.09
N SER A 30 -4.56 -9.44 7.40
CA SER A 30 -5.20 -8.25 7.99
C SER A 30 -6.42 -8.60 8.82
N ASP A 31 -7.18 -9.59 8.37
CA ASP A 31 -8.33 -10.09 9.09
C ASP A 31 -7.92 -10.89 10.34
N ARG A 32 -6.78 -11.60 10.32
CA ARG A 32 -6.28 -12.38 11.48
C ARG A 32 -5.50 -11.56 12.51
N PHE A 33 -4.59 -10.70 12.09
CA PHE A 33 -3.70 -9.95 13.00
C PHE A 33 -4.25 -8.57 13.40
N GLY A 34 -5.31 -8.14 12.72
CA GLY A 34 -5.94 -6.84 12.88
C GLY A 34 -5.46 -5.85 11.81
N ARG A 35 -6.42 -5.26 11.10
CA ARG A 35 -6.22 -4.36 9.95
C ARG A 35 -5.24 -3.23 10.23
N ARG A 36 -5.31 -2.65 11.42
CA ARG A 36 -4.42 -1.57 11.86
C ARG A 36 -2.94 -2.00 11.97
N LYS A 37 -2.65 -3.21 12.47
CA LYS A 37 -1.26 -3.66 12.61
C LYS A 37 -0.61 -3.89 11.25
N ILE A 38 -1.36 -4.42 10.29
CA ILE A 38 -0.84 -4.65 8.95
C ILE A 38 -0.75 -3.37 8.14
N LEU A 39 -1.69 -2.43 8.30
CA LEU A 39 -1.53 -1.07 7.80
C LEU A 39 -0.28 -0.39 8.37
N LEU A 40 0.00 -0.55 9.67
CA LEU A 40 1.21 0.00 10.30
C LEU A 40 2.49 -0.63 9.73
N VAL A 41 2.56 -1.95 9.68
CA VAL A 41 3.72 -2.67 9.14
C VAL A 41 3.93 -2.30 7.68
N SER A 42 2.86 -2.19 6.90
CA SER A 42 2.98 -1.82 5.49
C SER A 42 3.38 -0.36 5.31
N LEU A 43 2.76 0.57 6.03
CA LEU A 43 3.09 1.98 5.87
C LEU A 43 4.47 2.34 6.44
N LEU A 44 5.01 1.55 7.38
CA LEU A 44 6.40 1.64 7.84
C LEU A 44 7.37 0.94 6.88
N GLY A 45 6.98 -0.24 6.38
CA GLY A 45 7.79 -1.02 5.46
C GLY A 45 8.01 -0.31 4.13
N ALA A 46 7.00 0.37 3.59
CA ALA A 46 7.08 1.07 2.30
C ALA A 46 8.23 2.11 2.25
N PRO A 47 8.30 3.13 3.13
CA PRO A 47 9.36 4.12 3.08
C PRO A 47 10.73 3.54 3.41
N VAL A 48 10.81 2.57 4.34
CA VAL A 48 12.07 1.90 4.67
C VAL A 48 12.59 1.11 3.46
N MET A 49 11.74 0.32 2.81
CA MET A 49 12.14 -0.45 1.63
C MET A 49 12.45 0.45 0.44
N LEU A 50 11.74 1.58 0.28
CA LEU A 50 12.04 2.59 -0.72
C LEU A 50 13.40 3.26 -0.45
N PHE A 51 13.72 3.56 0.81
CA PHE A 51 15.04 4.06 1.19
C PHE A 51 16.14 3.06 0.86
N LEU A 52 15.95 1.78 1.23
CA LEU A 52 16.88 0.70 0.91
C LEU A 52 17.05 0.55 -0.62
N PHE A 53 15.98 0.69 -1.40
CA PHE A 53 16.03 0.67 -2.85
C PHE A 53 16.85 1.83 -3.44
N ALA A 54 16.76 3.02 -2.86
CA ALA A 54 17.52 4.20 -3.29
C ALA A 54 19.00 4.15 -2.83
N TRP A 55 19.27 3.49 -1.70
CA TRP A 55 20.60 3.38 -1.10
C TRP A 55 21.44 2.25 -1.71
N PHE A 56 20.86 1.06 -1.89
CA PHE A 56 21.58 -0.12 -2.35
C PHE A 56 21.65 -0.23 -3.88
N GLY A 57 22.84 -0.57 -4.39
CA GLY A 57 23.06 -0.98 -5.78
C GLY A 57 23.07 -2.50 -5.97
N GLY A 58 22.98 -2.97 -7.21
CA GLY A 58 23.13 -4.38 -7.56
C GLY A 58 21.92 -5.27 -7.17
N TRP A 59 22.19 -6.52 -6.81
CA TRP A 59 21.16 -7.54 -6.52
C TRP A 59 20.25 -7.20 -5.34
N ALA A 60 20.79 -6.49 -4.32
CA ALA A 60 20.01 -6.05 -3.17
C ALA A 60 18.86 -5.10 -3.56
N ARG A 61 19.02 -4.34 -4.65
CA ARG A 61 17.99 -3.44 -5.18
C ARG A 61 16.77 -4.20 -5.70
N PHE A 62 16.95 -5.39 -6.27
CA PHE A 62 15.83 -6.25 -6.72
C PHE A 62 15.02 -6.80 -5.55
N ILE A 63 15.68 -7.19 -4.46
CA ILE A 63 15.00 -7.65 -3.25
C ILE A 63 14.22 -6.49 -2.61
N ALA A 64 14.83 -5.32 -2.48
CA ALA A 64 14.15 -4.13 -1.97
C ALA A 64 12.93 -3.76 -2.84
N LEU A 65 13.04 -3.87 -4.16
CA LEU A 65 11.94 -3.62 -5.10
C LEU A 65 10.75 -4.57 -4.86
N LEU A 66 11.01 -5.87 -4.70
CA LEU A 66 9.98 -6.87 -4.40
C LEU A 66 9.23 -6.56 -3.10
N PHE A 67 9.96 -6.25 -2.03
CA PHE A 67 9.34 -5.89 -0.76
C PHE A 67 8.58 -4.57 -0.85
N THR A 68 9.12 -3.58 -1.56
CA THR A 68 8.44 -2.30 -1.79
C THR A 68 7.10 -2.52 -2.51
N GLY A 69 7.07 -3.36 -3.55
CA GLY A 69 5.86 -3.70 -4.30
C GLY A 69 4.80 -4.36 -3.44
N MET A 70 5.18 -5.43 -2.73
CA MET A 70 4.28 -6.10 -1.76
C MET A 70 3.68 -5.07 -0.80
N THR A 71 4.52 -4.29 -0.16
CA THR A 71 4.11 -3.42 0.92
C THR A 71 3.21 -2.27 0.47
N ILE A 72 3.56 -1.60 -0.64
CA ILE A 72 2.79 -0.47 -1.17
C ILE A 72 1.41 -0.95 -1.65
N LEU A 73 1.36 -2.01 -2.46
CA LEU A 73 0.09 -2.44 -3.06
C LEU A 73 -0.87 -3.05 -2.03
N SER A 74 -0.36 -3.73 -1.00
CA SER A 74 -1.18 -4.27 0.10
C SER A 74 -1.93 -3.22 0.91
N THR A 75 -1.49 -1.96 0.89
CA THR A 75 -2.09 -0.90 1.72
C THR A 75 -3.50 -0.52 1.24
N THR A 76 -3.68 -0.46 -0.09
CA THR A 76 -4.95 -0.07 -0.73
C THR A 76 -6.14 -0.95 -0.34
N PRO A 77 -6.11 -2.30 -0.48
CA PRO A 77 -7.25 -3.14 -0.14
C PRO A 77 -7.57 -3.12 1.36
N VAL A 78 -6.56 -3.03 2.23
CA VAL A 78 -6.77 -2.98 3.68
C VAL A 78 -7.43 -1.65 4.09
N MET A 79 -7.02 -0.54 3.47
CA MET A 79 -7.63 0.76 3.72
C MET A 79 -9.06 0.84 3.17
N LEU A 80 -9.31 0.30 1.98
CA LEU A 80 -10.65 0.20 1.42
C LEU A 80 -11.57 -0.62 2.33
N ALA A 81 -11.11 -1.79 2.78
CA ALA A 81 -11.89 -2.65 3.65
C ALA A 81 -12.22 -1.95 4.98
N LEU A 82 -11.28 -1.18 5.54
CA LEU A 82 -11.51 -0.36 6.73
C LEU A 82 -12.58 0.72 6.48
N VAL A 83 -12.50 1.44 5.36
CA VAL A 83 -13.47 2.48 4.99
C VAL A 83 -14.87 1.89 4.82
N GLN A 84 -14.98 0.73 4.16
CA GLN A 84 -16.25 0.04 3.95
C GLN A 84 -16.87 -0.47 5.26
N GLU A 85 -16.07 -0.98 6.19
CA GLU A 85 -16.55 -1.42 7.53
C GLU A 85 -17.12 -0.27 8.36
N HIS A 86 -16.58 0.95 8.23
CA HIS A 86 -17.09 2.13 8.93
C HIS A 86 -18.35 2.70 8.26
N ALA A 87 -18.59 2.39 6.98
CA ALA A 87 -19.74 2.85 6.22
C ALA A 87 -20.94 1.89 6.35
N LYS A 88 -21.49 1.76 7.56
CA LYS A 88 -22.57 0.81 7.91
C LYS A 88 -23.86 0.92 7.07
N GLY A 89 -24.11 2.07 6.43
CA GLY A 89 -25.33 2.31 5.63
C GLY A 89 -25.17 2.16 4.11
N SER A 90 -23.95 2.34 3.57
CA SER A 90 -23.75 2.39 2.11
C SER A 90 -22.30 2.07 1.69
N PRO A 91 -21.84 0.82 1.88
CA PRO A 91 -20.46 0.42 1.55
C PRO A 91 -20.11 0.61 0.06
N SER A 92 -21.08 0.52 -0.84
CA SER A 92 -20.90 0.81 -2.27
C SER A 92 -20.58 2.29 -2.54
N ALA A 93 -21.28 3.21 -1.87
CA ALA A 93 -21.01 4.65 -1.98
C ALA A 93 -19.63 4.99 -1.38
N ALA A 94 -19.26 4.35 -0.27
CA ALA A 94 -17.94 4.51 0.34
C ALA A 94 -16.82 4.03 -0.59
N ASN A 95 -17.02 2.92 -1.32
CA ASN A 95 -16.09 2.46 -2.36
C ASN A 95 -15.93 3.51 -3.47
N GLY A 96 -17.02 4.05 -4.00
CA GLY A 96 -16.99 5.08 -5.04
C GLY A 96 -16.22 6.33 -4.60
N LEU A 97 -16.49 6.82 -3.39
CA LEU A 97 -15.81 7.98 -2.81
C LEU A 97 -14.30 7.71 -2.58
N PHE A 98 -13.96 6.54 -2.02
CA PHE A 98 -12.58 6.13 -1.81
C PHE A 98 -11.81 6.08 -3.14
N MET A 99 -12.41 5.49 -4.18
CA MET A 99 -11.81 5.40 -5.50
C MET A 99 -11.60 6.80 -6.12
N MET A 100 -12.58 7.69 -6.02
CA MET A 100 -12.47 9.08 -6.50
C MET A 100 -11.31 9.81 -5.81
N ILE A 101 -11.26 9.81 -4.47
CA ILE A 101 -10.22 10.49 -3.69
C ILE A 101 -8.85 9.91 -4.03
N SER A 102 -8.73 8.59 -4.06
CA SER A 102 -7.49 7.89 -4.38
C SER A 102 -6.98 8.24 -5.77
N PHE A 103 -7.88 8.31 -6.77
CA PHE A 103 -7.51 8.60 -8.15
C PHE A 103 -7.02 10.04 -8.32
N VAL A 104 -7.76 11.02 -7.78
CA VAL A 104 -7.39 12.45 -7.83
C VAL A 104 -6.06 12.68 -7.12
N THR A 105 -5.91 12.11 -5.92
CA THR A 105 -4.69 12.25 -5.12
C THR A 105 -3.50 11.60 -5.82
N ARG A 106 -3.65 10.37 -6.32
CA ARG A 106 -2.58 9.65 -7.02
C ARG A 106 -2.16 10.37 -8.29
N SER A 107 -3.12 10.86 -9.08
CA SER A 107 -2.84 11.63 -10.30
C SER A 107 -2.00 12.87 -9.99
N GLY A 108 -2.38 13.66 -8.99
CA GLY A 108 -1.61 14.84 -8.57
C GLY A 108 -0.20 14.48 -8.09
N ILE A 109 -0.07 13.42 -7.27
CA ILE A 109 1.22 12.97 -6.75
C ILE A 109 2.14 12.49 -7.88
N VAL A 110 1.65 11.72 -8.86
CA VAL A 110 2.48 11.23 -9.98
C VAL A 110 3.07 12.39 -10.77
N VAL A 111 2.30 13.44 -11.04
CA VAL A 111 2.79 14.63 -11.75
C VAL A 111 3.84 15.37 -10.91
N LEU A 112 3.58 15.57 -9.61
CA LEU A 112 4.53 16.20 -8.68
C LEU A 112 5.85 15.44 -8.58
N VAL A 113 5.79 14.11 -8.42
CA VAL A 113 6.96 13.25 -8.31
C VAL A 113 7.73 13.20 -9.63
N GLY A 114 7.05 13.18 -10.77
CA GLY A 114 7.68 13.28 -12.09
C GLY A 114 8.44 14.60 -12.25
N PHE A 115 7.81 15.72 -11.91
CA PHE A 115 8.42 17.04 -11.96
C PHE A 115 9.63 17.16 -11.01
N LEU A 116 9.54 16.63 -9.78
CA LEU A 116 10.71 16.54 -8.89
C LEU A 116 11.81 15.67 -9.50
N GLY A 117 11.45 14.54 -10.10
CA GLY A 117 12.37 13.62 -10.76
C GLY A 117 13.18 14.29 -11.86
N ASP A 118 12.55 15.19 -12.62
CA ASP A 118 13.20 15.95 -13.68
C ASP A 118 14.10 17.08 -13.15
N LEU A 119 13.77 17.66 -12.00
CA LEU A 119 14.53 18.77 -11.40
C LEU A 119 15.74 18.33 -10.57
N VAL A 120 15.56 17.39 -9.65
CA VAL A 120 16.59 16.97 -8.68
C VAL A 120 17.09 15.55 -8.93
N GLY A 121 16.55 14.86 -9.93
CA GLY A 121 16.90 13.49 -10.26
C GLY A 121 16.10 12.44 -9.49
N LEU A 122 15.99 11.24 -10.06
CA LEU A 122 15.21 10.14 -9.49
C LEU A 122 15.71 9.68 -8.12
N LYS A 123 17.05 9.67 -7.89
CA LYS A 123 17.61 9.18 -6.63
C LYS A 123 17.17 10.04 -5.45
N ASP A 124 17.29 11.36 -5.58
CA ASP A 124 16.92 12.31 -4.53
C ASP A 124 15.40 12.38 -4.36
N THR A 125 14.66 12.25 -5.47
CA THR A 125 13.19 12.13 -5.44
C THR A 125 12.73 10.91 -4.64
N TYR A 126 13.39 9.76 -4.76
CA TYR A 126 13.08 8.59 -3.95
C TYR A 126 13.42 8.79 -2.47
N PHE A 127 14.51 9.48 -2.14
CA PHE A 127 14.83 9.83 -0.74
C PHE A 127 13.75 10.74 -0.16
N ILE A 128 13.40 11.83 -0.85
CA ILE A 128 12.33 12.74 -0.43
C ILE A 128 11.02 11.98 -0.23
N SER A 129 10.65 11.11 -1.17
CA SER A 129 9.44 10.29 -1.09
C SER A 129 9.46 9.34 0.11
N SER A 130 10.61 8.76 0.44
CA SER A 130 10.78 7.92 1.64
C SER A 130 10.55 8.73 2.92
N PHE A 131 11.15 9.93 3.04
CA PHE A 131 10.90 10.82 4.17
C PHE A 131 9.44 11.25 4.26
N LEU A 132 8.79 11.54 3.14
CA LEU A 132 7.36 11.85 3.08
C LEU A 132 6.50 10.67 3.56
N GLY A 133 6.88 9.43 3.22
CA GLY A 133 6.21 8.23 3.70
C GLY A 133 6.32 8.08 5.23
N ILE A 134 7.47 8.44 5.82
CA ILE A 134 7.66 8.48 7.28
C ILE A 134 6.77 9.54 7.93
N LEU A 135 6.55 10.69 7.27
CA LEU A 135 5.58 11.70 7.76
C LEU A 135 4.13 11.20 7.75
N GLY A 136 3.82 10.11 7.04
CA GLY A 136 2.51 9.44 7.11
C GLY A 136 2.28 8.66 8.42
N ILE A 137 3.33 8.36 9.19
CA ILE A 137 3.25 7.59 10.45
C ILE A 137 2.31 8.25 11.49
N PRO A 138 2.42 9.54 11.83
CA PRO A 138 1.52 10.18 12.79
C PRO A 138 0.04 10.08 12.39
N PHE A 139 -0.28 10.11 11.09
CA PHE A 139 -1.66 9.94 10.62
C PHE A 139 -2.23 8.55 10.95
N ILE A 140 -1.41 7.50 11.02
CA ILE A 140 -1.87 6.16 11.40
C ILE A 140 -2.23 6.09 12.88
N PHE A 141 -1.54 6.85 13.72
CA PHE A 141 -1.89 6.91 15.14
C PHE A 141 -3.26 7.56 15.35
N MET A 142 -3.66 8.46 14.45
CA MET A 142 -4.98 9.10 14.42
C MET A 142 -6.10 8.20 13.88
N LEU A 143 -5.77 7.03 13.31
CA LEU A 143 -6.74 6.11 12.74
C LEU A 143 -7.56 5.43 13.87
N PRO A 144 -8.91 5.44 13.80
CA PRO A 144 -9.77 4.93 14.86
C PRO A 144 -9.44 3.48 15.22
N ARG A 145 -9.29 3.24 16.52
CA ARG A 145 -8.90 1.96 17.10
C ARG A 145 -10.15 1.21 17.54
N ASN A 146 -10.68 0.30 16.72
CA ASN A 146 -11.61 -0.75 17.14
C ASN A 146 -11.53 -1.89 16.11
N GLN A 147 -11.30 -3.17 16.44
CA GLN A 147 -11.96 -4.08 17.39
C GLN A 147 -13.45 -4.28 17.08
N HIS A 148 -13.74 -5.18 16.14
CA HIS A 148 -14.93 -6.01 16.25
C HIS A 148 -14.48 -7.47 16.32
N PRO A 149 -14.64 -8.15 17.47
CA PRO A 149 -14.77 -9.60 17.49
C PRO A 149 -15.93 -9.95 16.55
N ILE A 150 -15.72 -10.92 15.67
CA ILE A 150 -16.79 -11.53 14.88
C ILE A 150 -17.87 -11.95 15.89
N PRO A 151 -19.10 -11.39 15.86
CA PRO A 151 -20.15 -11.91 16.72
C PRO A 151 -20.33 -13.39 16.37
N PRO A 152 -20.44 -14.29 17.36
CA PRO A 152 -20.63 -15.71 17.07
C PRO A 152 -21.81 -15.84 16.11
N HIS A 153 -21.60 -16.57 15.02
CA HIS A 153 -22.63 -16.90 14.06
C HIS A 153 -23.88 -17.31 14.85
N PRO A 154 -25.08 -16.74 14.60
CA PRO A 154 -26.29 -17.26 15.22
C PRO A 154 -26.29 -18.76 14.94
N ALA A 155 -26.28 -19.57 15.99
CA ALA A 155 -26.37 -21.02 15.84
C ALA A 155 -27.54 -21.27 14.89
N ALA A 156 -27.31 -22.10 13.86
CA ALA A 156 -28.39 -22.51 12.97
C ALA A 156 -29.59 -22.93 13.85
N PRO A 157 -30.80 -22.43 13.58
CA PRO A 157 -31.96 -22.81 14.39
C PRO A 157 -32.04 -24.34 14.40
N PRO A 158 -32.17 -24.97 15.57
CA PRO A 158 -32.28 -26.42 15.64
C PRO A 158 -33.57 -26.83 14.91
N GLY A 159 -33.42 -27.46 13.75
CA GLY A 159 -34.47 -28.20 13.05
C GLY A 159 -35.64 -27.36 12.54
N GLN A 160 -35.41 -26.57 11.49
CA GLN A 160 -36.46 -26.23 10.52
C GLN A 160 -36.06 -26.76 9.14
#